data_AF-A0A3N5XY89-F1
#
_entry.id   AF-A0A3N5XY89-F1
#
_cell.length_a   1.000
_cell.length_b   1.000
_cell.length_c   1.000
_cell.angle_alpha   90.00
_cell.angle_beta   90.00
_cell.angle_gamma   90.00
#
_symmetry.space_group_name_H-M   'P 1'
#
loop_
_entity.id
_entity.type
_entity.pdbx_description
1 polymer ?
#
loop_
_entity_poly.entity_id
_entity_poly.type
_entity_poly.pdbx_seq_one_letter_code
_entity_poly.pdbx_strand_id
1 'polypeptide(L)'
;MSASRRTFLRVIGASALGGCARGTGDFSATPSRRLGLVVDLDRCRSGCRDCIDACHAVHNVPAIPDPAHEVKWVWTEPFARALPAVEPLEGGRLRELPVP
;
A
#
# COMPACT_ATOMS: atom_id res chain seq x y z
N MET A 1 5.59 7.38 -14.07
CA MET A 1 6.73 7.58 -15.00
C MET A 1 7.72 6.44 -14.82
N SER A 2 8.05 5.70 -15.88
CA SER A 2 9.19 4.77 -15.84
C SER A 2 10.42 5.53 -16.31
N ALA A 3 11.35 5.82 -15.40
CA ALA A 3 12.65 6.33 -15.80
C ALA A 3 13.40 5.20 -16.52
N SER A 4 13.52 5.32 -17.84
CA SER A 4 14.21 4.33 -18.67
C SER A 4 15.69 4.31 -18.32
N ARG A 5 16.27 3.12 -18.19
CA ARG A 5 17.71 2.83 -18.00
C ARG A 5 18.68 3.66 -18.86
N ARG A 6 18.20 4.16 -20.02
CA ARG A 6 18.96 5.02 -20.93
C ARG A 6 19.18 6.44 -20.40
N THR A 7 18.33 6.93 -19.49
CA THR A 7 18.46 8.25 -18.88
C THR A 7 19.61 8.28 -17.86
N PHE A 8 19.85 7.19 -17.12
CA PHE A 8 20.92 7.11 -16.13
C PHE A 8 22.32 7.22 -16.73
N LEU A 9 22.55 6.67 -17.93
CA LEU A 9 23.87 6.73 -18.58
C LEU A 9 24.21 8.11 -19.17
N ARG A 10 23.22 8.99 -19.36
CA ARG A 10 23.49 10.39 -19.78
C ARG A 10 23.98 11.27 -18.64
N VAL A 11 23.64 10.95 -17.39
CA VAL A 11 23.95 11.80 -16.23
C VAL A 11 25.40 11.64 -15.76
N ILE A 12 26.07 10.52 -16.07
CA ILE A 12 27.44 10.26 -15.61
C ILE A 12 28.49 10.81 -16.61
N GLY A 13 28.08 11.16 -17.84
CA GLY A 13 28.99 11.60 -18.91
C GLY A 13 29.41 13.08 -18.90
N ALA A 14 28.91 13.90 -17.98
CA ALA A 14 29.19 15.34 -17.92
C ALA A 14 29.78 15.74 -16.57
N SER A 15 31.02 15.34 -16.30
CA SER A 15 31.81 15.83 -15.17
C SER A 15 33.13 16.38 -15.68
N ALA A 16 33.09 17.58 -16.26
CA ALA A 16 34.25 18.45 -16.37
C ALA A 16 33.77 19.90 -16.51
N LEU A 17 34.20 20.76 -15.58
CA LEU A 17 34.03 22.22 -15.49
C LEU A 17 32.83 22.74 -14.67
N GLY A 18 33.07 22.82 -13.34
CA GLY A 18 32.93 24.04 -12.53
C GLY A 18 31.58 24.78 -12.52
N GLY A 19 30.85 24.68 -11.41
CA GLY A 19 29.80 25.63 -11.06
C GLY A 19 28.91 25.15 -9.92
N CYS A 20 29.19 25.60 -8.70
CA CYS A 20 28.27 25.44 -7.56
C CYS A 20 27.06 26.37 -7.72
N ALA A 21 26.15 26.07 -8.63
CA ALA A 21 24.82 26.67 -8.62
C ALA A 21 24.00 25.99 -7.52
N ARG A 22 23.78 26.70 -6.41
CA ARG A 22 22.74 26.33 -5.44
C ARG A 22 21.40 26.41 -6.16
N GLY A 23 20.91 25.29 -6.66
CA GLY A 23 19.56 25.18 -7.17
C GLY A 23 18.60 25.44 -6.02
N THR A 24 18.02 26.64 -5.96
CA THR A 24 16.76 26.88 -5.25
C THR A 24 15.66 26.22 -6.07
N GLY A 25 15.66 24.87 -6.06
CA GLY A 25 14.59 24.09 -6.65
C GLY A 25 13.36 24.32 -5.79
N ASP A 26 12.44 25.13 -6.30
CA ASP A 26 11.08 25.19 -5.76
C ASP A 26 10.45 23.81 -6.01
N PHE A 27 10.48 22.94 -5.00
CA PHE A 27 9.78 21.66 -5.03
C PHE A 27 8.30 21.94 -4.83
N SER A 28 7.65 22.48 -5.85
CA SER A 28 6.19 22.47 -5.93
C SER A 28 5.75 21.02 -6.04
N ALA A 29 5.42 20.41 -4.89
CA ALA A 29 4.91 19.06 -4.82
C ALA A 29 3.58 19.01 -5.57
N THR A 30 3.58 18.33 -6.72
CA THR A 30 2.32 18.01 -7.41
C THR A 30 1.45 17.22 -6.43
N PRO A 31 0.18 17.58 -6.21
CA PRO A 31 -0.67 16.85 -5.29
C PRO A 31 -0.69 15.37 -5.72
N SER A 32 -0.13 14.51 -4.88
CA SER A 32 -0.03 13.08 -5.17
C SER A 32 -1.43 12.47 -5.13
N ARG A 33 -1.68 11.51 -6.02
CA ARG A 33 -2.94 10.75 -5.97
C ARG A 33 -2.99 9.97 -4.67
N ARG A 34 -4.05 10.19 -3.89
CA ARG A 34 -4.35 9.37 -2.71
C ARG A 34 -4.93 8.05 -3.17
N LEU A 35 -4.29 6.95 -2.82
CA LEU A 35 -4.79 5.61 -3.08
C LEU A 35 -5.56 5.11 -1.84
N GLY A 36 -6.62 4.35 -2.08
CA GLY A 36 -7.42 3.70 -1.05
C GLY A 36 -7.75 2.27 -1.46
N LEU A 37 -7.99 1.41 -0.47
CA LEU A 37 -8.43 0.04 -0.65
C LEU A 37 -9.76 -0.14 0.07
N VAL A 38 -10.76 -0.66 -0.63
CA VAL A 38 -12.07 -0.99 -0.06
C VAL A 38 -12.27 -2.50 -0.17
N VAL A 39 -12.66 -3.12 0.93
CA VAL A 39 -12.96 -4.56 1.01
C VAL A 39 -14.42 -4.74 1.41
N ASP A 40 -15.19 -5.38 0.53
CA ASP A 40 -16.58 -5.77 0.80
C ASP A 40 -16.59 -7.05 1.65
N LEU A 41 -16.84 -6.89 2.95
CA LEU A 41 -16.85 -8.00 3.91
C LEU A 41 -18.02 -8.97 3.68
N ASP A 42 -19.14 -8.52 3.10
CA ASP A 42 -20.31 -9.37 2.84
C ASP A 42 -20.03 -10.40 1.73
N ARG A 43 -19.06 -10.12 0.85
CA ARG A 43 -18.56 -11.06 -0.17
C ARG A 43 -17.55 -12.07 0.37
N CYS A 44 -16.86 -11.74 1.46
CA CYS A 44 -15.83 -12.58 2.06
C CYS A 44 -16.46 -13.52 3.10
N ARG A 45 -17.12 -14.58 2.61
CA ARG A 45 -17.75 -15.63 3.42
C ARG A 45 -16.71 -16.53 4.13
N SER A 46 -17.18 -17.47 4.94
CA SER A 46 -16.33 -18.45 5.64
C SER A 46 -15.33 -19.11 4.69
N GLY A 47 -14.03 -19.05 5.02
CA GLY A 47 -12.97 -19.66 4.21
C GLY A 47 -12.43 -18.78 3.07
N CYS A 48 -12.87 -17.52 2.97
CA CYS A 48 -12.30 -16.53 2.06
C CYS A 48 -10.79 -16.32 2.35
N ARG A 49 -9.93 -16.83 1.45
CA ARG A 49 -8.47 -16.78 1.58
C ARG A 49 -7.72 -16.34 0.33
N ASP A 50 -8.40 -16.21 -0.80
CA ASP A 50 -7.78 -15.92 -2.10
C ASP A 50 -6.86 -14.69 -2.08
N CYS A 51 -7.26 -13.63 -1.36
CA CYS A 51 -6.43 -12.43 -1.22
C CYS A 51 -5.17 -12.66 -0.37
N ILE A 52 -5.23 -13.53 0.64
CA ILE A 52 -4.10 -13.92 1.49
C ILE A 52 -3.13 -14.76 0.67
N ASP A 53 -3.66 -15.77 -0.04
CA ASP A 53 -2.85 -16.68 -0.84
C ASP A 53 -2.18 -15.95 -2.01
N ALA A 54 -2.89 -15.00 -2.66
CA ALA A 54 -2.32 -14.12 -3.67
C ALA A 54 -1.20 -13.22 -3.11
N CYS A 55 -1.40 -12.66 -1.91
CA CYS A 55 -0.38 -11.86 -1.24
C CYS A 55 0.89 -12.70 -0.99
N HIS A 56 0.73 -13.90 -0.45
CA HIS A 56 1.85 -14.79 -0.15
C HIS A 56 2.60 -15.23 -1.41
N ALA A 57 1.86 -15.51 -2.50
CA ALA A 57 2.44 -15.88 -3.78
C ALA A 57 3.25 -14.74 -4.42
N VAL A 58 2.71 -13.52 -4.42
CA VAL A 58 3.34 -12.35 -5.05
C VAL A 58 4.54 -11.83 -4.25
N HIS A 59 4.48 -11.92 -2.92
CA HIS A 59 5.48 -11.32 -2.03
C HIS A 59 6.40 -12.32 -1.35
N ASN A 60 6.29 -13.61 -1.69
CA ASN A 60 7.10 -14.70 -1.12
C ASN A 60 7.04 -14.74 0.42
N VAL A 61 5.85 -14.51 0.99
CA VAL A 61 5.65 -14.58 2.44
C VAL A 61 5.82 -16.03 2.90
N PRO A 62 6.70 -16.32 3.87
CA PRO A 62 6.99 -17.69 4.28
C PRO A 62 5.85 -18.30 5.10
N ALA A 63 5.60 -19.60 4.89
CA ALA A 63 4.71 -20.38 5.74
C ALA A 63 5.53 -21.04 6.86
N ILE A 64 5.41 -20.53 8.08
CA ILE A 64 6.13 -21.03 9.26
C ILE A 64 5.14 -21.85 10.13
N PRO A 65 5.44 -23.13 10.44
CA PRO A 65 4.52 -23.97 11.21
C PRO A 65 4.30 -23.53 12.65
N ASP A 66 5.29 -22.89 13.27
CA ASP A 66 5.19 -22.38 14.64
C ASP A 66 4.41 -21.05 14.66
N PRO A 67 3.23 -21.00 15.30
CA PRO A 67 2.42 -19.78 15.36
C PRO A 67 3.12 -18.62 16.08
N ALA A 68 4.05 -18.90 17.00
CA ALA A 68 4.81 -17.86 17.70
C ALA A 68 5.75 -17.07 16.77
N HIS A 69 6.07 -17.65 15.61
CA HIS A 69 6.97 -17.08 14.61
C HIS A 69 6.25 -16.81 13.27
N GLU A 70 4.92 -16.80 13.26
CA GLU A 70 4.13 -16.60 12.05
C GLU A 70 4.35 -15.19 11.46
N VAL A 71 4.51 -15.10 10.13
CA VAL A 71 4.57 -13.83 9.39
C VAL A 71 3.31 -13.69 8.56
N LYS A 72 2.54 -12.62 8.82
CA LYS A 72 1.28 -12.30 8.13
C LYS A 72 1.26 -10.84 7.70
N TRP A 73 0.90 -10.61 6.43
CA TRP A 73 0.69 -9.25 5.89
C TRP A 73 -0.78 -8.92 5.76
N VAL A 74 -1.59 -9.90 5.36
CA VAL A 74 -3.05 -9.85 5.30
C VAL A 74 -3.60 -11.03 6.09
N TRP A 75 -4.54 -10.77 7.00
CA TRP A 75 -5.18 -11.82 7.80
C TRP A 75 -6.62 -11.45 8.14
N THR A 76 -7.41 -12.45 8.53
CA THR A 76 -8.78 -12.25 9.02
C THR A 76 -8.78 -11.99 10.51
N GLU A 77 -9.55 -11.00 10.94
CA GLU A 77 -9.73 -10.63 12.34
C GLU A 77 -11.19 -10.28 12.59
N PRO A 78 -11.81 -10.63 13.74
CA PRO A 78 -13.14 -10.16 14.07
C PRO A 78 -13.18 -8.63 14.11
N PHE A 79 -14.26 -8.04 13.58
CA PHE A 79 -14.41 -6.59 13.44
C PHE A 79 -14.09 -5.84 14.74
N ALA A 80 -14.63 -6.29 15.88
CA ALA A 80 -14.42 -5.66 17.18
C ALA A 80 -12.94 -5.65 17.63
N ARG A 81 -12.12 -6.62 17.19
CA ARG A 81 -10.68 -6.64 17.50
C ARG A 81 -9.87 -5.83 16.48
N ALA A 82 -10.27 -5.84 15.21
CA ALA A 82 -9.61 -5.07 14.16
C ALA A 82 -9.81 -3.56 14.32
N LEU A 83 -11.00 -3.14 14.77
CA LEU A 83 -11.41 -1.74 14.88
C LEU A 83 -12.03 -1.46 16.27
N PRO A 84 -11.23 -1.53 17.35
CA PRO A 84 -11.75 -1.41 18.71
C PRO A 84 -12.30 -0.02 19.05
N ALA A 85 -11.89 1.01 18.31
CA ALA A 85 -12.32 2.40 18.51
C ALA A 85 -13.54 2.81 17.65
N VAL A 86 -14.03 1.91 16.80
CA VAL A 86 -15.21 2.16 15.95
C VAL A 86 -16.42 1.54 16.65
N GLU A 87 -17.26 2.39 17.25
CA GLU A 87 -18.52 1.94 17.85
C GLU A 87 -19.41 1.27 16.78
N PRO A 88 -20.14 0.19 17.09
CA PRO A 88 -20.90 -0.60 16.11
C PRO A 88 -21.99 0.17 15.32
N LEU A 89 -22.33 1.39 15.74
CA LEU A 89 -23.42 2.18 15.18
C LEU A 89 -23.03 3.09 14.00
N GLU A 90 -21.75 3.25 13.68
CA GLU A 90 -21.34 3.98 12.46
C GLU A 90 -21.36 3.12 11.19
N GLY A 91 -21.66 1.81 11.30
CA GLY A 91 -21.72 0.90 10.14
C GLY A 91 -22.91 1.12 9.20
N GLY A 92 -24.02 1.69 9.70
CA GLY A 92 -25.18 2.03 8.87
C GLY A 92 -24.93 3.29 8.03
N ARG A 93 -24.39 4.34 8.65
CA ARG A 93 -24.18 5.64 8.00
C ARG A 93 -23.09 5.61 6.94
N LEU A 94 -22.06 4.77 7.11
CA LEU A 94 -20.99 4.60 6.11
C LEU A 94 -21.44 3.86 4.84
N ARG A 95 -22.44 2.96 4.93
CA ARG A 95 -23.03 2.28 3.76
C ARG A 95 -23.89 3.20 2.89
N GLU A 96 -24.40 4.27 3.48
CA GLU A 96 -25.23 5.29 2.81
C GLU A 96 -24.40 6.43 2.23
N LEU A 97 -23.11 6.53 2.59
CA LEU A 97 -22.24 7.54 1.99
C LEU A 97 -22.05 7.21 0.50
N PRO A 98 -22.24 8.19 -0.40
CA PRO A 98 -21.97 7.99 -1.81
C PRO A 98 -20.49 7.62 -1.98
N VAL A 99 -20.24 6.44 -2.54
CA VAL A 99 -18.91 6.05 -2.99
C VAL A 99 -18.57 6.96 -4.18
N PRO A 100 -17.49 7.77 -4.12
CA PRO A 100 -17.11 8.64 -5.21
C PRO A 100 -16.70 7.88 -6.48
#